data_AF-A0A3D8HPB8-F1
#
_entry.id   AF-A0A3D8HPB8-F1
#
_cell.length_a   1.000
_cell.length_b   1.000
_cell.length_c   1.000
_cell.angle_alpha   90.00
_cell.angle_beta   90.00
_cell.angle_gamma   90.00
#
_symmetry.space_group_name_H-M   'P 1'
#
loop_
_entity.id
_entity.type
_entity.pdbx_description
1 polymer ?
#
loop_
_entity_poly.entity_id
_entity_poly.type
_entity_poly.pdbx_seq_one_letter_code
_entity_poly.pdbx_strand_id
1 'polypeptide(L)'
;MALKEITYQNTRFGLSYNFLNLSISHPKGVLVFLHGWGSNKELMKLSFEKSFAEFVHLYIDLPGFGASACEVALFTKDYAQILKLFFNELKAQNEALDSLEWIMLGHSFGGKVATLLAEEKLILLSSAGIVRKKSLSVCAKILLAKIAKKLGISAKALRAKDSAGLNEAMYQTFKNVVNEDFSAEFRACKAEAFIFWGKEDSATPLDSGMKIAELIQNSFFSPLPGDHYFFMKQAQIIEEQYMQEQAQISTQNKETIKHFLIFGKVQGVGYRKYAKYKAEQIGVFGSAQNLSDGSVEVWAQGSEKLLKKYLIFLKRGPERAVVERVQEVKGAQDSQNIQESQSAKRFENFTIIK
;
A
#
# COMPACT_ATOMS: atom_id res chain seq x y z
N MET A 1 10.35 -23.63 -17.27
CA MET A 1 10.23 -22.50 -16.31
C MET A 1 11.04 -21.35 -16.86
N ALA A 2 10.53 -20.11 -16.80
CA ALA A 2 11.30 -18.96 -17.24
C ALA A 2 12.41 -18.67 -16.23
N LEU A 3 13.60 -18.35 -16.75
CA LEU A 3 14.78 -17.98 -15.97
C LEU A 3 15.34 -16.70 -16.59
N LYS A 4 15.59 -15.68 -15.79
CA LYS A 4 16.22 -14.44 -16.23
C LYS A 4 17.52 -14.22 -15.47
N GLU A 5 18.61 -13.97 -16.20
CA GLU A 5 19.88 -13.61 -15.58
C GLU A 5 19.93 -12.11 -15.28
N ILE A 6 20.37 -11.78 -14.06
CA ILE A 6 20.58 -10.41 -13.59
C ILE A 6 21.96 -10.31 -12.98
N THR A 7 22.70 -9.26 -13.32
CA THR A 7 24.03 -9.01 -12.74
C THR A 7 23.92 -7.95 -11.64
N TYR A 8 24.37 -8.28 -10.42
CA TYR A 8 24.44 -7.37 -9.29
C TYR A 8 25.79 -7.54 -8.58
N GLN A 9 26.51 -6.43 -8.38
CA GLN A 9 27.86 -6.42 -7.77
C GLN A 9 28.81 -7.47 -8.37
N ASN A 10 28.88 -7.53 -9.71
CA ASN A 10 29.68 -8.49 -10.48
C ASN A 10 29.32 -9.98 -10.29
N THR A 11 28.21 -10.27 -9.62
CA THR A 11 27.66 -11.63 -9.47
C THR A 11 26.43 -11.79 -10.35
N ARG A 12 26.33 -12.92 -11.06
CA ARG A 12 25.14 -13.27 -11.86
C ARG A 12 24.15 -14.06 -11.03
N PHE A 13 22.89 -13.66 -11.09
CA PHE A 13 21.76 -14.31 -10.44
C PHE A 13 20.78 -14.79 -11.49
N GLY A 14 20.51 -16.09 -11.53
CA GLY A 14 19.40 -16.64 -12.31
C GLY A 14 18.13 -16.61 -11.48
N LEU A 15 17.15 -15.78 -11.88
CA LEU A 15 15.86 -15.67 -11.20
C LEU A 15 14.81 -16.49 -11.93
N SER A 16 14.25 -17.49 -11.26
CA SER A 16 13.11 -18.27 -11.76
C SER A 16 11.81 -17.55 -11.46
N TYR A 17 10.95 -17.44 -12.47
CA TYR A 17 9.68 -16.72 -12.34
C TYR A 17 8.59 -17.30 -13.24
N ASN A 18 7.34 -16.94 -12.93
CA ASN A 18 6.18 -17.26 -13.74
C ASN A 18 5.23 -16.08 -13.81
N PHE A 19 4.72 -15.82 -15.01
CA PHE A 19 3.56 -14.97 -15.22
C PHE A 19 2.28 -15.80 -15.20
N LEU A 20 1.22 -15.20 -14.68
CA LEU A 20 -0.18 -15.60 -14.92
C LEU A 20 -0.93 -14.36 -15.42
N ASN A 21 -1.98 -14.57 -16.22
CA ASN A 21 -2.87 -13.48 -16.66
C ASN A 21 -2.22 -12.40 -17.54
N LEU A 22 -1.09 -12.70 -18.20
CA LEU A 22 -0.35 -11.73 -19.02
C LEU A 22 -1.15 -11.21 -20.23
N SER A 23 -2.16 -11.97 -20.70
CA SER A 23 -2.94 -11.67 -21.91
C SER A 23 -4.30 -11.00 -21.63
N ILE A 24 -4.56 -10.54 -20.40
CA ILE A 24 -5.81 -9.84 -20.07
C ILE A 24 -5.83 -8.48 -20.77
N SER A 25 -6.98 -8.09 -21.33
CA SER A 25 -7.10 -6.85 -22.12
C SER A 25 -6.92 -5.55 -21.32
N HIS A 26 -7.40 -5.53 -20.07
CA HIS A 26 -7.38 -4.34 -19.20
C HIS A 26 -6.96 -4.72 -17.77
N PRO A 27 -5.69 -5.10 -17.57
CA PRO A 27 -5.23 -5.51 -16.25
C PRO A 27 -5.23 -4.31 -15.29
N LYS A 28 -5.65 -4.55 -14.05
CA LYS A 28 -5.65 -3.54 -12.98
C LYS A 28 -4.25 -3.21 -12.44
N GLY A 29 -3.25 -3.98 -12.84
CA GLY A 29 -1.84 -3.82 -12.44
C GLY A 29 -1.08 -5.15 -12.52
N VAL A 30 0.19 -5.11 -12.12
CA VAL A 30 1.05 -6.27 -11.94
C VAL A 30 1.19 -6.56 -10.45
N LEU A 31 0.65 -7.68 -10.00
CA LEU A 31 0.79 -8.13 -8.62
C LEU A 31 2.03 -9.05 -8.50
N VAL A 32 3.04 -8.57 -7.77
CA VAL A 32 4.32 -9.26 -7.60
C VAL A 32 4.33 -10.03 -6.30
N PHE A 33 4.48 -11.35 -6.36
CA PHE A 33 4.41 -12.24 -5.22
C PHE A 33 5.81 -12.65 -4.73
N LEU A 34 6.18 -12.18 -3.54
CA LEU A 34 7.45 -12.47 -2.88
C LEU A 34 7.20 -13.39 -1.68
N HIS A 35 7.75 -14.60 -1.73
CA HIS A 35 7.53 -15.64 -0.72
C HIS A 35 8.37 -15.44 0.55
N GLY A 36 7.97 -16.12 1.64
CA GLY A 36 8.71 -16.16 2.90
C GLY A 36 9.97 -17.04 2.88
N TRP A 37 10.77 -16.98 3.95
CA TRP A 37 11.98 -17.79 4.10
C TRP A 37 11.65 -19.29 4.09
N GLY A 38 12.38 -20.08 3.31
CA GLY A 38 12.17 -21.53 3.19
C GLY A 38 10.95 -21.92 2.35
N SER A 39 10.28 -20.95 1.73
CA SER A 39 9.19 -21.14 0.78
C SER A 39 9.66 -20.97 -0.67
N ASN A 40 8.73 -20.89 -1.62
CA ASN A 40 8.99 -20.71 -3.05
C ASN A 40 7.78 -20.07 -3.76
N LYS A 41 7.97 -19.76 -5.04
CA LYS A 41 6.94 -19.17 -5.91
C LYS A 41 5.73 -20.06 -6.13
N GLU A 42 5.88 -21.38 -6.12
CA GLU A 42 4.78 -22.33 -6.36
C GLU A 42 3.78 -22.33 -5.20
N LEU A 43 4.23 -22.18 -3.95
CA LEU A 43 3.33 -22.01 -2.81
C LEU A 43 2.49 -20.74 -2.95
N MET A 44 3.12 -19.62 -3.33
CA MET A 44 2.42 -18.36 -3.56
C MET A 44 1.42 -18.49 -4.71
N LYS A 45 1.82 -19.15 -5.80
CA LYS A 45 0.95 -19.42 -6.94
C LYS A 45 -0.24 -20.29 -6.55
N LEU A 46 -0.02 -21.41 -5.88
CA LEU A 46 -1.09 -22.30 -5.41
C LEU A 46 -2.11 -21.55 -4.53
N SER A 47 -1.63 -20.56 -3.76
CA SER A 47 -2.48 -19.75 -2.88
C SER A 47 -3.34 -18.74 -3.65
N PHE A 48 -2.77 -18.09 -4.66
CA PHE A 48 -3.38 -16.90 -5.29
C PHE A 48 -3.79 -17.08 -6.74
N GLU A 49 -3.50 -18.20 -7.41
CA GLU A 49 -3.81 -18.37 -8.85
C GLU A 49 -5.30 -18.30 -9.20
N LYS A 50 -6.19 -18.47 -8.20
CA LYS A 50 -7.65 -18.37 -8.34
C LYS A 50 -8.23 -17.05 -7.84
N SER A 51 -7.39 -16.17 -7.32
CA SER A 51 -7.75 -14.84 -6.83
C SER A 51 -7.02 -13.79 -7.67
N PHE A 52 -7.38 -12.52 -7.51
CA PHE A 52 -6.81 -11.38 -8.23
C PHE A 52 -6.88 -11.56 -9.76
N ALA A 53 -7.96 -12.17 -10.25
CA ALA A 53 -8.07 -12.57 -11.66
C ALA A 53 -7.99 -11.39 -12.66
N GLU A 54 -8.22 -10.15 -12.20
CA GLU A 54 -8.11 -8.92 -13.00
C GLU A 54 -6.68 -8.33 -13.04
N PHE A 55 -5.71 -8.97 -12.38
CA PHE A 55 -4.30 -8.55 -12.33
C PHE A 55 -3.41 -9.50 -13.13
N VAL A 56 -2.31 -8.97 -13.66
CA VAL A 56 -1.19 -9.79 -14.11
C VAL A 56 -0.44 -10.26 -12.86
N HIS A 57 -0.19 -11.56 -12.71
CA HIS A 57 0.58 -12.05 -11.57
C HIS A 57 2.02 -12.31 -11.99
N LEU A 58 2.97 -11.92 -11.15
CA LEU A 58 4.37 -12.27 -11.28
C LEU A 58 4.83 -13.00 -10.02
N TYR A 59 5.05 -14.30 -10.14
CA TYR A 59 5.56 -15.16 -9.07
C TYR A 59 7.06 -15.37 -9.25
N ILE A 60 7.86 -15.19 -8.19
CA ILE A 60 9.33 -15.19 -8.28
C ILE A 60 9.90 -16.04 -7.17
N ASP A 61 10.86 -16.90 -7.51
CA ASP A 61 11.74 -17.51 -6.53
C ASP A 61 12.84 -16.51 -6.16
N LEU A 62 12.90 -16.10 -4.89
CA LEU A 62 13.95 -15.21 -4.40
C LEU A 62 15.34 -15.89 -4.52
N PRO A 63 16.44 -15.12 -4.69
CA PRO A 63 17.80 -15.68 -4.67
C PRO A 63 18.03 -16.67 -3.52
N GLY A 64 18.42 -17.90 -3.87
CA GLY A 64 18.70 -19.00 -2.94
C GLY A 64 17.53 -19.90 -2.62
N PHE A 65 16.37 -19.70 -3.27
CA PHE A 65 15.16 -20.48 -3.08
C PHE A 65 14.65 -21.05 -4.40
N GLY A 66 13.88 -22.14 -4.31
CA GLY A 66 13.28 -22.80 -5.47
C GLY A 66 14.30 -23.06 -6.58
N ALA A 67 14.03 -22.56 -7.77
CA ALA A 67 14.91 -22.67 -8.94
C ALA A 67 15.84 -21.45 -9.15
N SER A 68 15.93 -20.54 -8.17
CA SER A 68 16.83 -19.39 -8.18
C SER A 68 18.04 -19.68 -7.29
N ALA A 69 19.13 -20.22 -7.86
CA ALA A 69 20.33 -20.54 -7.10
C ALA A 69 21.01 -19.27 -6.52
N CYS A 70 21.71 -19.42 -5.39
CA CYS A 70 22.53 -18.36 -4.80
C CYS A 70 23.71 -18.95 -4.04
N GLU A 71 24.90 -18.44 -4.36
CA GLU A 71 26.19 -18.87 -3.80
C GLU A 71 26.91 -17.76 -3.03
N VAL A 72 26.25 -16.60 -2.87
CA VAL A 72 26.80 -15.45 -2.15
C VAL A 72 25.88 -15.07 -0.99
N ALA A 73 26.48 -14.62 0.11
CA ALA A 73 25.70 -14.14 1.25
C ALA A 73 25.08 -12.77 0.92
N LEU A 74 23.81 -12.61 1.26
CA LEU A 74 23.03 -11.41 0.95
C LEU A 74 22.45 -10.78 2.23
N PHE A 75 22.16 -9.49 2.17
CA PHE A 75 21.28 -8.78 3.08
C PHE A 75 19.91 -8.55 2.41
N THR A 76 18.89 -8.22 3.19
CA THR A 76 17.54 -7.93 2.66
C THR A 76 17.56 -6.82 1.60
N LYS A 77 18.43 -5.82 1.73
CA LYS A 77 18.61 -4.76 0.73
C LYS A 77 19.15 -5.29 -0.60
N ASP A 78 20.01 -6.29 -0.59
CA ASP A 78 20.52 -6.89 -1.83
C ASP A 78 19.42 -7.61 -2.60
N TYR A 79 18.53 -8.34 -1.90
CA TYR A 79 17.33 -8.94 -2.52
C TYR A 79 16.50 -7.88 -3.24
N ALA A 80 16.24 -6.74 -2.60
CA ALA A 80 15.49 -5.65 -3.20
C ALA A 80 16.22 -5.06 -4.43
N GLN A 81 17.54 -4.84 -4.37
CA GLN A 81 18.28 -4.32 -5.52
C GLN A 81 18.31 -5.29 -6.70
N ILE A 82 18.51 -6.59 -6.45
CA ILE A 82 18.48 -7.63 -7.48
C ILE A 82 17.10 -7.68 -8.15
N LEU A 83 16.02 -7.68 -7.36
CA LEU A 83 14.66 -7.68 -7.90
C LEU A 83 14.32 -6.37 -8.63
N LYS A 84 14.82 -5.23 -8.18
CA LYS A 84 14.64 -3.95 -8.88
C LYS A 84 15.27 -3.98 -10.27
N LEU A 85 16.49 -4.50 -10.39
CA LEU A 85 17.15 -4.71 -11.70
C LEU A 85 16.34 -5.68 -12.57
N PHE A 86 15.85 -6.77 -11.99
CA PHE A 86 14.99 -7.72 -12.68
C PHE A 86 13.70 -7.09 -13.23
N PHE A 87 13.01 -6.27 -12.43
CA PHE A 87 11.78 -5.61 -12.86
C PHE A 87 12.05 -4.61 -13.99
N ASN A 88 13.13 -3.84 -13.90
CA ASN A 88 13.53 -2.91 -14.95
C ASN A 88 13.76 -3.66 -16.28
N GLU A 89 14.42 -4.82 -16.25
CA GLU A 89 14.63 -5.65 -17.44
C GLU A 89 13.32 -6.21 -18.02
N LEU A 90 12.36 -6.59 -17.17
CA LEU A 90 11.05 -7.06 -17.63
C LEU A 90 10.23 -5.93 -18.26
N LYS A 91 10.23 -4.75 -17.65
CA LYS A 91 9.56 -3.54 -18.15
C LYS A 91 10.15 -3.09 -19.49
N ALA A 92 11.47 -3.06 -19.61
CA ALA A 92 12.16 -2.70 -20.85
C ALA A 92 11.85 -3.65 -22.02
N GLN A 93 11.50 -4.91 -21.74
CA GLN A 93 11.16 -5.92 -22.75
C GLN A 93 9.66 -5.96 -23.09
N ASN A 94 8.82 -5.29 -22.31
CA ASN A 94 7.38 -5.29 -22.51
C ASN A 94 6.78 -3.96 -22.05
N GLU A 95 6.57 -3.05 -23.00
CA GLU A 95 6.00 -1.71 -22.78
C GLU A 95 4.62 -1.77 -22.09
N ALA A 96 3.84 -2.82 -22.35
CA ALA A 96 2.56 -3.03 -21.66
C ALA A 96 2.76 -3.27 -20.15
N LEU A 97 3.86 -3.89 -19.72
CA LEU A 97 4.17 -4.03 -18.30
C LEU A 97 4.70 -2.73 -17.67
N ASP A 98 5.41 -1.91 -18.43
CA ASP A 98 5.99 -0.65 -17.93
C ASP A 98 4.90 0.38 -17.59
N SER A 99 3.83 0.42 -18.38
CA SER A 99 2.69 1.32 -18.17
C SER A 99 1.74 0.92 -17.03
N LEU A 100 1.90 -0.27 -16.46
CA LEU A 100 1.04 -0.76 -15.39
C LEU A 100 1.56 -0.34 -14.01
N GLU A 101 0.66 -0.24 -13.05
CA GLU A 101 1.02 -0.13 -11.64
C GLU A 101 1.57 -1.47 -11.13
N TRP A 102 2.73 -1.46 -10.47
CA TRP A 102 3.34 -2.66 -9.89
C TRP A 102 3.10 -2.69 -8.38
N ILE A 103 2.38 -3.70 -7.92
CA ILE A 103 1.94 -3.87 -6.53
C ILE A 103 2.77 -4.96 -5.89
N MET A 104 3.49 -4.63 -4.81
CA MET A 104 4.34 -5.62 -4.14
C MET A 104 3.55 -6.36 -3.07
N LEU A 105 3.42 -7.68 -3.21
CA LEU A 105 2.81 -8.56 -2.22
C LEU A 105 3.87 -9.48 -1.62
N GLY A 106 4.11 -9.35 -0.31
CA GLY A 106 5.17 -10.08 0.36
C GLY A 106 4.70 -10.85 1.60
N HIS A 107 5.05 -12.13 1.67
CA HIS A 107 4.87 -12.97 2.86
C HIS A 107 6.13 -13.03 3.72
N SER A 108 6.00 -12.87 5.04
CA SER A 108 7.10 -13.09 5.99
C SER A 108 8.39 -12.34 5.60
N PHE A 109 9.49 -13.04 5.29
CA PHE A 109 10.73 -12.46 4.74
C PHE A 109 10.51 -11.68 3.45
N GLY A 110 9.72 -12.21 2.51
CA GLY A 110 9.33 -11.53 1.28
C GLY A 110 8.58 -10.22 1.54
N GLY A 111 7.90 -10.08 2.69
CA GLY A 111 7.29 -8.81 3.13
C GLY A 111 8.31 -7.71 3.43
N LYS A 112 9.49 -8.05 3.99
CA LYS A 112 10.57 -7.08 4.16
C LYS A 112 11.12 -6.61 2.81
N VAL A 113 11.33 -7.55 1.90
CA VAL A 113 11.80 -7.26 0.54
C VAL A 113 10.78 -6.40 -0.22
N ALA A 114 9.49 -6.76 -0.14
CA ALA A 114 8.37 -6.01 -0.71
C ALA A 114 8.31 -4.57 -0.17
N THR A 115 8.53 -4.38 1.13
CA THR A 115 8.55 -3.04 1.77
C THR A 115 9.63 -2.13 1.18
N LEU A 116 10.79 -2.68 0.80
CA LEU A 116 11.85 -1.91 0.15
C LEU A 116 11.58 -1.61 -1.34
N LEU A 117 10.70 -2.38 -1.97
CA LEU A 117 10.40 -2.32 -3.40
C LEU A 117 9.14 -1.52 -3.73
N ALA A 118 8.18 -1.47 -2.81
CA ALA A 118 6.89 -0.85 -3.05
C ALA A 118 7.01 0.66 -3.25
N GLU A 119 6.50 1.13 -4.39
CA GLU A 119 6.44 2.55 -4.72
C GLU A 119 5.08 3.12 -4.30
N GLU A 120 3.99 2.60 -4.88
CA GLU A 120 2.62 3.09 -4.62
C GLU A 120 1.83 2.19 -3.69
N LYS A 121 1.86 0.86 -3.91
CA LYS A 121 1.04 -0.11 -3.15
C LYS A 121 1.85 -1.29 -2.64
N LEU A 122 1.54 -1.66 -1.40
CA LEU A 122 2.18 -2.74 -0.66
C LEU A 122 1.12 -3.65 -0.05
N ILE A 123 1.24 -4.96 -0.22
CA ILE A 123 0.43 -5.96 0.47
C ILE A 123 1.36 -6.80 1.35
N LEU A 124 1.13 -6.80 2.66
CA LEU A 124 1.92 -7.56 3.62
C LEU A 124 1.09 -8.73 4.17
N LEU A 125 1.65 -9.93 4.09
CA LEU A 125 1.06 -11.14 4.66
C LEU A 125 1.96 -11.64 5.79
N SER A 126 1.52 -11.52 7.05
CA SER A 126 2.29 -12.00 8.22
C SER A 126 3.79 -11.65 8.14
N SER A 127 4.12 -10.41 7.78
CA SER A 127 5.48 -9.98 7.47
C SER A 127 6.44 -10.13 8.65
N ALA A 128 7.72 -10.43 8.34
CA ALA A 128 8.80 -10.38 9.33
C ALA A 128 9.33 -8.95 9.49
N GLY A 129 10.18 -8.71 10.50
CA GLY A 129 10.93 -7.45 10.63
C GLY A 129 10.74 -6.70 11.95
N ILE A 130 9.81 -7.12 12.81
CA ILE A 130 9.76 -6.61 14.19
C ILE A 130 10.53 -7.56 15.09
N VAL A 131 11.67 -7.11 15.60
CA VAL A 131 12.50 -7.90 16.51
C VAL A 131 11.93 -7.86 17.92
N ARG A 132 11.37 -8.98 18.37
CA ARG A 132 10.88 -9.11 19.75
C ARG A 132 12.07 -9.23 20.72
N LYS A 133 12.02 -8.49 21.82
CA LYS A 133 12.94 -8.70 22.94
C LYS A 133 12.75 -10.12 23.46
N LYS A 134 13.83 -10.92 23.45
CA LYS A 134 13.81 -12.28 24.00
C LYS A 134 13.45 -12.21 25.49
N SER A 135 12.61 -13.12 25.96
CA SER A 135 12.27 -13.19 27.39
C SER A 135 13.53 -13.41 28.23
N LEU A 136 13.51 -12.96 29.49
CA LEU A 136 14.64 -13.16 30.42
C LEU A 136 15.04 -14.64 30.53
N SER A 137 14.07 -15.56 30.45
CA SER A 137 14.31 -17.00 30.48
C SER A 137 15.01 -17.52 29.21
N VAL A 138 14.68 -17.00 28.03
CA VAL A 138 15.38 -17.33 26.78
C VAL A 138 16.78 -16.73 26.77
N CYS A 139 16.95 -15.49 27.26
CA CYS A 139 18.27 -14.88 27.44
C CYS A 139 19.16 -15.71 28.39
N ALA A 140 18.62 -16.19 29.51
CA ALA A 140 19.33 -17.06 30.44
C ALA A 140 19.74 -18.40 29.79
N LYS A 141 18.85 -19.04 29.02
CA LYS A 141 19.18 -20.27 28.25
C LYS A 141 20.27 -20.03 27.23
N ILE A 142 20.25 -18.89 26.53
CA ILE A 142 21.29 -18.52 25.56
C ILE A 142 22.63 -18.29 26.27
N LEU A 143 22.63 -17.62 27.43
CA LEU A 143 23.85 -17.40 28.22
C LEU A 143 24.45 -18.74 28.69
N LEU A 144 23.61 -19.64 29.24
CA LEU A 144 24.03 -20.98 29.63
C LEU A 144 24.59 -21.78 28.45
N ALA A 145 23.95 -21.71 27.28
CA ALA A 145 24.44 -22.35 26.06
C ALA A 145 25.78 -21.77 25.58
N LYS A 146 26.00 -20.45 25.70
CA LYS A 146 27.27 -19.79 25.38
C LYS A 146 28.40 -20.21 26.35
N ILE A 147 28.10 -20.36 27.63
CA ILE A 147 29.04 -20.87 28.65
C ILE A 147 29.40 -22.32 28.34
N ALA A 148 28.41 -23.19 28.09
CA ALA A 148 28.63 -24.58 27.73
C ALA A 148 29.50 -24.74 26.46
N LYS A 149 29.27 -23.88 25.44
CA LYS A 149 30.09 -23.84 24.22
C LYS A 149 31.54 -23.42 24.52
N LYS A 150 31.77 -22.46 25.43
CA LYS A 150 33.11 -22.02 25.85
C LYS A 150 33.87 -23.12 26.62
N LEU A 151 33.13 -24.03 27.27
CA LEU A 151 33.66 -25.19 27.99
C LEU A 151 33.85 -26.44 27.10
N GLY A 152 33.76 -26.32 25.79
CA GLY A 152 34.06 -27.41 24.85
C GLY A 152 32.92 -28.42 24.63
N ILE A 153 31.73 -28.16 25.14
CA ILE A 153 30.55 -29.00 24.89
C ILE A 153 29.98 -28.66 23.51
N SER A 154 30.14 -29.57 22.54
CA SER A 154 29.76 -29.39 21.14
C SER A 154 28.26 -29.13 20.97
N ALA A 155 27.91 -27.92 20.54
CA ALA A 155 26.55 -27.47 20.27
C ALA A 155 26.05 -27.87 18.86
N LYS A 156 26.25 -29.13 18.44
CA LYS A 156 25.66 -29.67 17.19
C LYS A 156 24.11 -29.66 17.22
N ALA A 157 23.51 -29.51 18.40
CA ALA A 157 22.07 -29.45 18.61
C ALA A 157 21.45 -28.03 18.51
N LEU A 158 22.22 -26.98 18.21
CA LEU A 158 21.76 -25.58 18.26
C LEU A 158 21.55 -24.90 16.90
N ARG A 159 21.51 -25.66 15.80
CA ARG A 159 21.07 -25.13 14.50
C ARG A 159 19.56 -24.94 14.54
N ALA A 160 19.08 -23.75 14.15
CA ALA A 160 17.65 -23.52 13.98
C ALA A 160 17.11 -24.49 12.93
N LYS A 161 15.90 -25.04 13.11
CA LYS A 161 15.26 -25.93 12.13
C LYS A 161 15.26 -25.31 10.73
N ASP A 162 15.07 -24.00 10.65
CA ASP A 162 15.01 -23.21 9.40
C ASP A 162 16.37 -23.02 8.70
N SER A 163 17.45 -23.50 9.30
CA SER A 163 18.81 -23.44 8.75
C SER A 163 19.35 -24.82 8.31
N ALA A 164 18.54 -25.88 8.44
CA ALA A 164 18.92 -27.22 8.02
C ALA A 164 18.94 -27.33 6.48
N GLY A 165 20.03 -27.88 5.92
CA GLY A 165 20.16 -28.09 4.46
C GLY A 165 20.60 -26.88 3.64
N LEU A 166 20.83 -25.72 4.27
CA LEU A 166 21.34 -24.53 3.59
C LEU A 166 22.81 -24.70 3.20
N ASN A 167 23.19 -24.19 2.02
CA ASN A 167 24.59 -23.97 1.69
C ASN A 167 25.18 -22.84 2.56
N GLU A 168 26.51 -22.68 2.57
CA GLU A 168 27.18 -21.72 3.47
C GLU A 168 26.72 -20.27 3.23
N ALA A 169 26.54 -19.89 1.96
CA ALA A 169 26.04 -18.59 1.56
C ALA A 169 24.65 -18.32 2.14
N MET A 170 23.72 -19.24 1.97
CA MET A 170 22.35 -19.13 2.47
C MET A 170 22.28 -19.19 3.99
N TYR A 171 23.17 -19.96 4.64
CA TYR A 171 23.28 -19.94 6.10
C TYR A 171 23.72 -18.56 6.61
N GLN A 172 24.67 -17.91 5.93
CA GLN A 172 25.09 -16.58 6.28
C GLN A 172 24.01 -15.53 5.97
N THR A 173 23.32 -15.64 4.85
CA THR A 173 22.14 -14.83 4.52
C THR A 173 21.08 -14.95 5.62
N PHE A 174 20.75 -16.17 6.07
CA PHE A 174 19.80 -16.39 7.16
C PHE A 174 20.18 -15.60 8.41
N LYS A 175 21.45 -15.65 8.81
CA LYS A 175 21.96 -14.90 9.97
C LYS A 175 21.83 -13.40 9.79
N ASN A 176 22.06 -12.89 8.57
CA ASN A 176 21.93 -11.48 8.24
C ASN A 176 20.47 -11.00 8.39
N VAL A 177 19.49 -11.83 8.02
CA VAL A 177 18.09 -11.38 7.88
C VAL A 177 17.15 -11.78 9.02
N VAL A 178 17.42 -12.86 9.76
CA VAL A 178 16.45 -13.45 10.71
C VAL A 178 16.19 -12.58 11.95
N ASN A 179 17.17 -11.79 12.40
CA ASN A 179 17.03 -10.87 13.54
C ASN A 179 17.18 -9.40 13.13
N GLU A 180 16.97 -9.10 11.86
CA GLU A 180 17.02 -7.73 11.34
C GLU A 180 15.77 -6.96 11.80
N ASP A 181 15.97 -5.81 12.43
CA ASP A 181 14.89 -4.88 12.81
C ASP A 181 14.60 -3.93 11.65
N PHE A 182 13.38 -4.02 11.13
CA PHE A 182 12.89 -3.27 9.97
C PHE A 182 11.98 -2.11 10.36
N SER A 183 11.93 -1.76 11.66
CA SER A 183 11.05 -0.70 12.16
C SER A 183 11.34 0.67 11.51
N ALA A 184 12.57 0.92 11.08
CA ALA A 184 12.94 2.16 10.38
C ALA A 184 12.40 2.17 8.95
N GLU A 185 12.56 1.05 8.24
CA GLU A 185 12.09 0.83 6.87
C GLU A 185 10.55 0.91 6.80
N PHE A 186 9.83 0.28 7.74
CA PHE A 186 8.38 0.41 7.81
C PHE A 186 7.93 1.86 8.02
N ARG A 187 8.61 2.62 8.89
CA ARG A 187 8.30 4.04 9.10
C ARG A 187 8.61 4.91 7.88
N ALA A 188 9.60 4.52 7.08
CA ALA A 188 9.98 5.21 5.86
C ALA A 188 9.04 4.90 4.68
N CYS A 189 8.32 3.78 4.72
CA CYS A 189 7.39 3.36 3.68
C CYS A 189 6.32 4.43 3.39
N LYS A 190 6.19 4.81 2.12
CA LYS A 190 5.21 5.78 1.63
C LYS A 190 4.06 5.15 0.84
N ALA A 191 4.23 3.89 0.44
CA ALA A 191 3.20 3.13 -0.24
C ALA A 191 1.97 2.99 0.66
N GLU A 192 0.81 2.92 0.01
CA GLU A 192 -0.43 2.51 0.64
C GLU A 192 -0.38 1.01 0.96
N ALA A 193 -0.38 0.69 2.24
CA ALA A 193 -0.12 -0.66 2.73
C ALA A 193 -1.38 -1.39 3.18
N PHE A 194 -1.64 -2.56 2.62
CA PHE A 194 -2.70 -3.49 3.00
C PHE A 194 -2.07 -4.64 3.78
N ILE A 195 -2.27 -4.64 5.09
CA ILE A 195 -1.57 -5.52 6.01
C ILE A 195 -2.54 -6.59 6.51
N PHE A 196 -2.32 -7.83 6.09
CA PHE A 196 -3.11 -8.99 6.50
C PHE A 196 -2.30 -9.90 7.42
N TRP A 197 -2.94 -10.42 8.45
CA TRP A 197 -2.23 -11.17 9.49
C TRP A 197 -3.00 -12.38 10.00
N GLY A 198 -2.33 -13.51 10.19
CA GLY A 198 -2.90 -14.67 10.89
C GLY A 198 -3.04 -14.39 12.38
N LYS A 199 -4.25 -14.55 12.94
CA LYS A 199 -4.51 -14.33 14.38
C LYS A 199 -3.75 -15.32 15.26
N GLU A 200 -3.53 -16.53 14.77
CA GLU A 200 -2.83 -17.61 15.47
C GLU A 200 -1.35 -17.73 15.04
N ASP A 201 -0.83 -16.75 14.31
CA ASP A 201 0.57 -16.73 13.88
C ASP A 201 1.53 -16.74 15.09
N SER A 202 2.44 -17.71 15.11
CA SER A 202 3.46 -17.85 16.14
C SER A 202 4.87 -17.53 15.65
N ALA A 203 5.09 -17.47 14.33
CA ALA A 203 6.37 -17.13 13.72
C ALA A 203 6.57 -15.61 13.71
N THR A 204 5.54 -14.88 13.30
CA THR A 204 5.45 -13.41 13.34
C THR A 204 4.15 -13.05 14.06
N PRO A 205 4.15 -12.99 15.41
CA PRO A 205 2.89 -12.91 16.15
C PRO A 205 2.11 -11.63 15.86
N LEU A 206 0.80 -11.65 16.11
CA LEU A 206 -0.13 -10.57 15.75
C LEU A 206 0.28 -9.18 16.25
N ASP A 207 0.94 -9.10 17.42
CA ASP A 207 1.50 -7.86 17.97
C ASP A 207 2.52 -7.19 17.02
N SER A 208 3.24 -8.00 16.24
CA SER A 208 4.16 -7.54 15.20
C SER A 208 3.41 -6.89 14.04
N GLY A 209 2.31 -7.49 13.59
CA GLY A 209 1.46 -6.92 12.53
C GLY A 209 0.83 -5.60 12.95
N MET A 210 0.31 -5.53 14.18
CA MET A 210 -0.18 -4.29 14.77
C MET A 210 0.93 -3.23 14.82
N LYS A 211 2.15 -3.62 15.20
CA LYS A 211 3.27 -2.68 15.26
C LYS A 211 3.66 -2.15 13.89
N ILE A 212 3.64 -2.97 12.85
CA ILE A 212 3.90 -2.53 11.48
C ILE A 212 2.82 -1.55 11.02
N ALA A 213 1.55 -1.82 11.31
CA ALA A 213 0.45 -0.92 10.99
C ALA A 213 0.58 0.45 11.69
N GLU A 214 1.06 0.48 12.94
CA GLU A 214 1.38 1.74 13.63
C GLU A 214 2.55 2.50 12.99
N LEU A 215 3.51 1.79 12.39
CA LEU A 215 4.71 2.38 11.78
C LEU A 215 4.43 2.92 10.37
N ILE A 216 3.62 2.23 9.58
CA ILE A 216 3.28 2.65 8.21
C ILE A 216 2.10 3.62 8.25
N GLN A 217 2.37 4.88 7.89
CA GLN A 217 1.42 6.00 8.03
C GLN A 217 0.10 5.79 7.26
N ASN A 218 0.18 5.23 6.05
CA ASN A 218 -0.96 4.97 5.19
C ASN A 218 -1.19 3.46 5.12
N SER A 219 -1.78 2.89 6.16
CA SER A 219 -2.03 1.46 6.22
C SER A 219 -3.45 1.09 6.61
N PHE A 220 -3.91 0.00 6.01
CA PHE A 220 -5.07 -0.78 6.41
C PHE A 220 -4.57 -2.07 7.08
N PHE A 221 -5.12 -2.42 8.24
CA PHE A 221 -4.74 -3.64 8.98
C PHE A 221 -5.94 -4.55 9.18
N SER A 222 -5.82 -5.79 8.72
CA SER A 222 -6.87 -6.81 8.80
C SER A 222 -6.36 -8.14 9.36
N PRO A 223 -6.65 -8.44 10.63
CA PRO A 223 -6.36 -9.75 11.20
C PRO A 223 -7.40 -10.79 10.77
N LEU A 224 -6.94 -11.89 10.19
CA LEU A 224 -7.74 -13.00 9.66
C LEU A 224 -7.50 -14.29 10.45
N PRO A 225 -8.48 -15.20 10.54
CA PRO A 225 -8.27 -16.53 11.13
C PRO A 225 -7.19 -17.30 10.35
N GLY A 226 -6.25 -17.90 11.08
CA GLY A 226 -5.19 -18.74 10.54
C GLY A 226 -3.83 -18.48 11.19
N ASP A 227 -2.91 -19.38 10.87
CA ASP A 227 -1.51 -19.34 11.31
C ASP A 227 -0.65 -18.45 10.38
N HIS A 228 0.66 -18.67 10.39
CA HIS A 228 1.62 -17.95 9.54
C HIS A 228 1.35 -18.08 8.03
N TYR A 229 0.63 -19.12 7.61
CA TYR A 229 0.26 -19.39 6.22
C TYR A 229 -1.25 -19.23 5.99
N PHE A 230 -1.94 -18.44 6.83
CA PHE A 230 -3.39 -18.18 6.73
C PHE A 230 -3.85 -17.86 5.30
N PHE A 231 -3.03 -17.10 4.55
CA PHE A 231 -3.32 -16.65 3.19
C PHE A 231 -3.61 -17.79 2.20
N MET A 232 -3.07 -19.00 2.43
CA MET A 232 -3.34 -20.16 1.57
C MET A 232 -4.82 -20.54 1.53
N LYS A 233 -5.59 -20.21 2.58
CA LYS A 233 -7.03 -20.47 2.68
C LYS A 233 -7.88 -19.20 2.62
N GLN A 234 -7.23 -18.04 2.57
CA GLN A 234 -7.86 -16.72 2.75
C GLN A 234 -7.62 -15.79 1.54
N ALA A 235 -7.01 -16.29 0.44
CA ALA A 235 -6.65 -15.48 -0.72
C ALA A 235 -7.82 -14.68 -1.32
N GLN A 236 -9.00 -15.29 -1.43
CA GLN A 236 -10.20 -14.61 -1.91
C GLN A 236 -10.65 -13.48 -0.96
N ILE A 237 -10.61 -13.72 0.35
CA ILE A 237 -10.96 -12.70 1.35
C ILE A 237 -9.95 -11.55 1.33
N ILE A 238 -8.66 -11.85 1.12
CA ILE A 238 -7.61 -10.85 0.95
C ILE A 238 -7.88 -9.98 -0.28
N GLU A 239 -8.23 -10.59 -1.42
CA GLU A 239 -8.63 -9.88 -2.63
C GLU A 239 -9.85 -8.98 -2.39
N GLU A 240 -10.93 -9.53 -1.84
CA GLU A 240 -12.17 -8.80 -1.59
C GLU A 240 -11.92 -7.57 -0.71
N GLN A 241 -11.17 -7.72 0.39
CA GLN A 241 -10.84 -6.61 1.28
C GLN A 241 -9.90 -5.59 0.63
N TYR A 242 -8.90 -6.03 -0.13
CA TYR A 242 -8.03 -5.13 -0.89
C TYR A 242 -8.85 -4.29 -1.88
N MET A 243 -9.70 -4.93 -2.69
CA MET A 243 -10.52 -4.27 -3.69
C MET A 243 -11.54 -3.31 -3.06
N GLN A 244 -12.14 -3.70 -1.93
CA GLN A 244 -13.06 -2.86 -1.19
C GLN A 244 -12.37 -1.59 -0.65
N GLU A 245 -11.19 -1.74 -0.04
CA GLU A 245 -10.46 -0.60 0.51
C GLU A 245 -9.99 0.33 -0.62
N GLN A 246 -9.45 -0.21 -1.72
CA GLN A 246 -9.10 0.56 -2.92
C GLN A 246 -10.28 1.39 -3.47
N ALA A 247 -11.47 0.81 -3.49
CA ALA A 247 -12.68 1.51 -3.92
C ALA A 247 -13.08 2.64 -2.95
N GLN A 248 -12.92 2.44 -1.64
CA GLN A 248 -13.19 3.47 -0.64
C GLN A 248 -12.21 4.64 -0.76
N ILE A 249 -10.91 4.37 -0.89
CA ILE A 249 -9.86 5.37 -1.10
C ILE A 249 -10.14 6.18 -2.38
N SER A 250 -10.44 5.48 -3.48
CA SER A 250 -10.77 6.11 -4.76
C SER A 250 -12.00 7.01 -4.65
N THR A 251 -13.03 6.58 -3.91
CA THR A 251 -14.24 7.37 -3.68
C THR A 251 -13.97 8.60 -2.81
N GLN A 252 -13.12 8.49 -1.80
CA GLN A 252 -12.73 9.63 -0.96
C GLN A 252 -11.90 10.66 -1.73
N ASN A 253 -11.08 10.22 -2.68
CA ASN A 253 -10.17 11.07 -3.45
C ASN A 253 -10.74 11.56 -4.78
N LYS A 254 -11.85 11.01 -5.28
CA LYS A 254 -12.50 11.47 -6.51
C LYS A 254 -12.92 12.93 -6.39
N GLU A 255 -12.41 13.77 -7.30
CA GLU A 255 -12.90 15.14 -7.44
C GLU A 255 -14.35 15.13 -7.90
N THR A 256 -15.21 15.84 -7.18
CA THR A 256 -16.60 16.08 -7.55
C THR A 256 -16.88 17.57 -7.57
N ILE A 257 -17.95 17.97 -8.24
CA ILE A 257 -18.44 19.35 -8.24
C ILE A 257 -19.74 19.37 -7.43
N LYS A 258 -19.81 20.24 -6.43
CA LYS A 258 -21.02 20.48 -5.64
C LYS A 258 -21.51 21.90 -5.85
N HIS A 259 -22.83 22.04 -5.87
CA HIS A 259 -23.53 23.30 -6.02
C HIS A 259 -24.19 23.67 -4.68
N PHE A 260 -23.86 24.85 -4.16
CA PHE A 260 -24.40 25.39 -2.92
C PHE A 260 -25.12 26.71 -3.16
N LEU A 261 -26.31 26.86 -2.57
CA LEU A 261 -27.05 28.11 -2.47
C LEU A 261 -27.00 28.59 -1.02
N ILE A 262 -26.57 29.83 -0.81
CA ILE A 262 -26.38 30.44 0.51
C ILE A 262 -27.38 31.58 0.68
N PHE A 263 -28.20 31.50 1.72
CA PHE A 263 -29.27 32.44 2.04
C PHE A 263 -28.97 33.25 3.31
N GLY A 264 -29.54 34.44 3.39
CA GLY A 264 -29.44 35.38 4.52
C GLY A 264 -28.80 36.70 4.12
N LYS A 265 -28.16 37.39 5.07
CA LYS A 265 -27.41 38.63 4.80
C LYS A 265 -26.04 38.29 4.22
N VAL A 266 -26.00 37.95 2.93
CA VAL A 266 -24.80 37.41 2.25
C VAL A 266 -24.31 38.26 1.08
N GLN A 267 -25.09 39.24 0.61
CA GLN A 267 -24.64 40.24 -0.36
C GLN A 267 -24.19 41.55 0.32
N GLY A 268 -23.29 42.30 -0.32
CA GLY A 268 -22.73 43.54 0.24
C GLY A 268 -21.78 43.36 1.44
N VAL A 269 -21.59 42.13 1.92
CA VAL A 269 -20.79 41.81 3.13
C VAL A 269 -19.45 41.14 2.82
N GLY A 270 -19.05 41.08 1.55
CA GLY A 270 -17.80 40.46 1.12
C GLY A 270 -17.82 38.93 1.05
N TYR A 271 -19.00 38.30 1.05
CA TYR A 271 -19.16 36.85 1.10
C TYR A 271 -18.42 36.10 -0.03
N ARG A 272 -18.57 36.53 -1.29
CA ARG A 272 -17.88 35.91 -2.44
C ARG A 272 -16.35 35.92 -2.29
N LYS A 273 -15.79 37.00 -1.74
CA LYS A 273 -14.34 37.12 -1.44
C LYS A 273 -13.91 36.16 -0.33
N TYR A 274 -14.71 36.05 0.72
CA TYR A 274 -14.48 35.11 1.81
C TYR A 274 -14.53 33.65 1.33
N ALA A 275 -15.53 33.30 0.52
CA ALA A 275 -15.68 31.97 -0.07
C ALA A 275 -14.43 31.60 -0.89
N LYS A 276 -14.03 32.47 -1.84
CA LYS A 276 -12.80 32.30 -2.63
C LYS A 276 -11.56 32.09 -1.74
N TYR A 277 -11.33 32.98 -0.78
CA TYR A 277 -10.18 32.90 0.12
C TYR A 277 -10.13 31.56 0.87
N LYS A 278 -11.28 31.10 1.39
CA LYS A 278 -11.35 29.82 2.10
C LYS A 278 -11.17 28.62 1.19
N ALA A 279 -11.64 28.70 -0.06
CA ALA A 279 -11.45 27.65 -1.05
C ALA A 279 -9.96 27.47 -1.38
N GLU A 280 -9.27 28.58 -1.68
CA GLU A 280 -7.84 28.60 -2.00
C GLU A 280 -6.98 28.03 -0.86
N GLN A 281 -7.33 28.33 0.41
CA GLN A 281 -6.62 27.83 1.59
C GLN A 281 -6.65 26.30 1.76
N ILE A 282 -7.63 25.61 1.16
CA ILE A 282 -7.79 24.16 1.28
C ILE A 282 -7.74 23.43 -0.07
N GLY A 283 -7.37 24.13 -1.15
CA GLY A 283 -7.26 23.55 -2.49
C GLY A 283 -8.61 23.18 -3.13
N VAL A 284 -9.66 23.97 -2.88
CA VAL A 284 -10.96 23.84 -3.57
C VAL A 284 -11.02 24.84 -4.72
N PHE A 285 -11.40 24.37 -5.91
CA PHE A 285 -11.65 25.21 -7.08
C PHE A 285 -13.14 25.50 -7.23
N GLY A 286 -13.55 26.43 -8.08
CA GLY A 286 -14.97 26.74 -8.20
C GLY A 286 -15.32 28.15 -8.66
N SER A 287 -16.54 28.56 -8.35
CA SER A 287 -17.02 29.92 -8.58
C SER A 287 -17.96 30.38 -7.48
N ALA A 288 -18.09 31.70 -7.31
CA ALA A 288 -19.11 32.31 -6.48
C ALA A 288 -19.80 33.48 -7.20
N GLN A 289 -21.14 33.50 -7.21
CA GLN A 289 -21.96 34.49 -7.91
C GLN A 289 -23.09 35.02 -7.01
N ASN A 290 -23.44 36.29 -7.15
CA ASN A 290 -24.64 36.83 -6.49
C ASN A 290 -25.86 36.51 -7.37
N LEU A 291 -26.96 36.05 -6.76
CA LEU A 291 -28.23 35.87 -7.44
C LEU A 291 -29.16 37.07 -7.21
N SER A 292 -30.15 37.25 -8.08
CA SER A 292 -31.09 38.38 -8.04
C SER A 292 -32.02 38.34 -6.83
N ASP A 293 -32.23 37.16 -6.24
CA ASP A 293 -33.05 36.94 -5.04
C ASP A 293 -32.33 37.31 -3.72
N GLY A 294 -31.10 37.83 -3.80
CA GLY A 294 -30.30 38.19 -2.63
C GLY A 294 -29.42 37.05 -2.09
N SER A 295 -29.53 35.83 -2.63
CA SER A 295 -28.68 34.70 -2.25
C SER A 295 -27.32 34.73 -2.96
N VAL A 296 -26.41 33.85 -2.55
CA VAL A 296 -25.12 33.62 -3.23
C VAL A 296 -25.05 32.17 -3.70
N GLU A 297 -24.74 31.99 -4.97
CA GLU A 297 -24.45 30.71 -5.59
C GLU A 297 -22.95 30.39 -5.47
N VAL A 298 -22.61 29.15 -5.09
CA VAL A 298 -21.23 28.66 -5.07
C VAL A 298 -21.15 27.28 -5.72
N TRP A 299 -20.37 27.18 -6.78
CA TRP A 299 -19.91 25.90 -7.33
C TRP A 299 -18.54 25.58 -6.75
N ALA A 300 -18.34 24.37 -6.27
CA ALA A 300 -17.10 23.96 -5.61
C ALA A 300 -16.64 22.60 -6.12
N GLN A 301 -15.41 22.52 -6.60
CA GLN A 301 -14.74 21.32 -7.06
C GLN A 301 -13.64 20.89 -6.10
N GLY A 302 -13.65 19.61 -5.72
CA GLY A 302 -12.61 19.00 -4.90
C GLY A 302 -13.00 17.61 -4.43
N SER A 303 -12.13 16.96 -3.64
CA SER A 303 -12.46 15.68 -3.02
C SER A 303 -13.58 15.83 -1.98
N GLU A 304 -14.33 14.77 -1.72
CA GLU A 304 -15.47 14.80 -0.78
C GLU A 304 -15.04 15.32 0.61
N LYS A 305 -13.82 14.98 1.05
CA LYS A 305 -13.23 15.45 2.31
C LYS A 305 -13.02 16.98 2.31
N LEU A 306 -12.49 17.53 1.21
CA LEU A 306 -12.26 18.97 1.09
C LEU A 306 -13.59 19.73 0.98
N LEU A 307 -14.55 19.21 0.21
CA LEU A 307 -15.86 19.85 0.06
C LEU A 307 -16.67 19.86 1.37
N LYS A 308 -16.60 18.80 2.18
CA LYS A 308 -17.18 18.79 3.54
C LYS A 308 -16.56 19.87 4.44
N LYS A 309 -15.23 20.02 4.38
CA LYS A 309 -14.51 21.09 5.11
C LYS A 309 -14.90 22.48 4.59
N TYR A 310 -15.05 22.62 3.28
CA TYR A 310 -15.45 23.87 2.64
C TYR A 310 -16.86 24.30 3.03
N LEU A 311 -17.81 23.35 3.10
CA LEU A 311 -19.18 23.61 3.54
C LEU A 311 -19.24 24.23 4.95
N ILE A 312 -18.33 23.86 5.85
CA ILE A 312 -18.24 24.48 7.19
C ILE A 312 -17.88 25.97 7.07
N PHE A 313 -16.97 26.32 6.16
CA PHE A 313 -16.64 27.72 5.92
C PHE A 313 -17.82 28.49 5.33
N LEU A 314 -18.55 27.90 4.38
CA LEU A 314 -19.76 28.50 3.81
C LEU A 314 -20.83 28.71 4.90
N LYS A 315 -21.07 27.75 5.78
CA LYS A 315 -22.03 27.92 6.88
C LYS A 315 -21.67 29.06 7.84
N ARG A 316 -20.38 29.42 7.95
CA ARG A 316 -19.89 30.49 8.82
C ARG A 316 -19.98 31.88 8.16
N GLY A 317 -19.55 32.00 6.90
CA GLY A 317 -19.43 33.28 6.21
C GLY A 317 -18.38 34.26 6.81
N PRO A 318 -18.20 35.45 6.22
CA PRO A 318 -17.41 36.54 6.80
C PRO A 318 -18.12 37.19 8.01
N GLU A 319 -17.39 37.94 8.83
CA GLU A 319 -17.88 38.54 10.08
C GLU A 319 -19.16 39.37 9.95
N ARG A 320 -19.36 40.06 8.82
CA ARG A 320 -20.55 40.90 8.57
C ARG A 320 -21.73 40.14 7.97
N ALA A 321 -21.55 38.86 7.62
CA ALA A 321 -22.60 38.03 7.06
C ALA A 321 -23.45 37.39 8.17
N VAL A 322 -24.73 37.19 7.86
CA VAL A 322 -25.61 36.32 8.64
C VAL A 322 -26.09 35.24 7.69
N VAL A 323 -25.54 34.03 7.84
CA VAL A 323 -25.93 32.86 7.03
C VAL A 323 -27.10 32.19 7.71
N GLU A 324 -28.28 32.28 7.10
CA GLU A 324 -29.50 31.65 7.61
C GLU A 324 -29.55 30.17 7.22
N ARG A 325 -29.16 29.87 5.98
CA ARG A 325 -29.19 28.52 5.44
C ARG A 325 -28.18 28.35 4.31
N VAL A 326 -27.55 27.17 4.27
CA VAL A 326 -26.80 26.70 3.10
C VAL A 326 -27.50 25.45 2.57
N GLN A 327 -27.93 25.48 1.32
CA GLN A 327 -28.55 24.36 0.63
C GLN A 327 -27.58 23.78 -0.38
N GLU A 328 -27.27 22.49 -0.25
CA GLU A 328 -26.63 21.73 -1.32
C GLU A 328 -27.70 21.35 -2.34
N VAL A 329 -27.55 21.83 -3.57
CA VAL A 329 -28.44 21.50 -4.68
C VAL A 329 -28.02 20.14 -5.21
N LYS A 330 -28.76 19.10 -4.80
CA LYS A 330 -28.63 17.77 -5.39
C LYS A 330 -29.31 17.78 -6.75
N GLY A 331 -28.60 17.40 -7.80
CA GLY A 331 -29.20 17.30 -9.13
C GLY A 331 -30.43 16.38 -9.11
N ALA A 332 -31.57 16.90 -9.54
CA ALA A 332 -32.78 16.15 -9.82
C ALA A 332 -33.40 16.68 -11.12
N GLN A 333 -34.05 15.77 -11.85
CA GLN A 333 -34.54 15.88 -13.23
C GLN A 333 -35.49 17.03 -13.59
N ASP A 334 -35.73 18.04 -12.76
CA ASP A 334 -36.64 19.11 -13.09
C ASP A 334 -35.94 20.46 -13.03
N SER A 335 -35.47 20.90 -14.21
CA SER A 335 -35.50 22.28 -14.70
C SER A 335 -34.76 22.33 -16.04
N GLN A 336 -35.52 22.26 -17.13
CA GLN A 336 -35.08 22.55 -18.49
C GLN A 336 -34.45 23.96 -18.53
N ASN A 337 -33.12 24.02 -18.37
CA ASN A 337 -32.20 25.08 -18.82
C ASN A 337 -30.79 24.98 -18.21
N ILE A 338 -30.48 24.00 -17.34
CA ILE A 338 -29.12 23.81 -16.80
C ILE A 338 -28.29 22.79 -17.60
N GLN A 339 -28.92 22.01 -18.49
CA GLN A 339 -28.28 20.86 -19.12
C GLN A 339 -27.27 21.17 -20.25
N GLU A 340 -27.05 22.43 -20.63
CA GLU A 340 -26.15 22.76 -21.75
C GLU A 340 -24.96 23.69 -21.45
N SER A 341 -24.65 24.06 -20.20
CA SER A 341 -23.49 24.97 -20.00
C SER A 341 -22.47 24.69 -18.89
N GLN A 342 -22.69 23.75 -17.94
CA GLN A 342 -21.74 23.62 -16.81
C GLN A 342 -21.44 22.21 -16.30
N SER A 343 -22.12 21.15 -16.74
CA SER A 343 -21.81 19.76 -16.32
C SER A 343 -20.48 19.21 -16.89
N ALA A 344 -19.82 19.95 -17.80
CA ALA A 344 -18.52 19.61 -18.37
C ALA A 344 -17.38 20.59 -17.99
N LYS A 345 -17.63 21.59 -17.12
CA LYS A 345 -16.59 22.55 -16.73
C LYS A 345 -15.84 22.08 -15.49
N ARG A 346 -14.63 21.56 -15.71
CA ARG A 346 -13.61 21.49 -14.66
C ARG A 346 -13.19 22.92 -14.31
N PHE A 347 -13.17 23.27 -13.04
CA PHE A 347 -12.66 24.55 -12.57
C PHE A 347 -11.14 24.45 -12.44
N GLU A 348 -10.42 25.30 -13.17
CA GLU A 348 -8.95 25.41 -13.06
C GLU A 348 -8.52 26.29 -11.87
N ASN A 349 -9.41 27.17 -11.42
CA ASN A 349 -9.20 28.08 -10.30
C ASN A 349 -10.53 28.41 -9.60
N PHE A 350 -10.46 29.16 -8.49
CA PHE A 350 -11.66 29.70 -7.85
C PHE A 350 -11.93 31.14 -8.32
N THR A 351 -13.09 31.37 -8.93
CA THR A 351 -13.46 32.66 -9.55
C THR A 351 -14.64 33.33 -8.85
N ILE A 352 -14.69 34.67 -8.92
CA ILE A 352 -15.85 35.45 -8.49
C ILE A 352 -16.52 35.95 -9.76
N ILE A 353 -17.72 35.47 -10.04
CA ILE A 353 -18.52 35.91 -11.19
C ILE A 353 -19.26 37.17 -10.77
N LYS A 354 -19.19 38.22 -11.60
CA LYS A 354 -19.65 39.57 -11.24
C LYS A 354 -21.15 39.63 -10.99
#